data_AF-A0A7C2SJE1-F1
#
_entry.id   AF-A0A7C2SJE1-F1
#
_cell.length_a   1.000
_cell.length_b   1.000
_cell.length_c   1.000
_cell.angle_alpha   90.00
_cell.angle_beta   90.00
_cell.angle_gamma   90.00
#
_symmetry.space_group_name_H-M   'P 1'
#
loop_
_entity.id
_entity.type
_entity.pdbx_description
1 polymer ?
#
loop_
_entity_poly.entity_id
_entity_poly.type
_entity_poly.pdbx_seq_one_letter_code
_entity_poly.pdbx_strand_id
1 'polypeptide(L)' 'MNELNELKNFSKYLADESGKIILRYFRSKVNIETKNDESPVTIADKHAEEVMRSLIEKEFP' A
#
# COMPACT_ATOMS: atom_id res chain seq x y z
N MET A 1 -7.52 3.62 -26.15
CA MET A 1 -6.64 3.31 -25.02
C MET A 1 -6.87 1.84 -24.66
N ASN A 2 -5.83 1.06 -24.34
CA ASN A 2 -6.01 -0.34 -23.94
C ASN A 2 -6.25 -0.36 -22.43
N GLU A 3 -7.39 -0.89 -21.97
CA GLU A 3 -7.77 -1.00 -20.56
C GLU A 3 -6.63 -1.57 -19.69
N LEU A 4 -5.92 -2.57 -20.21
CA LEU A 4 -4.77 -3.16 -19.52
C LEU A 4 -3.63 -2.15 -19.27
N ASN A 5 -3.43 -1.20 -20.17
CA ASN A 5 -2.41 -0.15 -20.01
C ASN A 5 -2.82 0.88 -18.94
N GLU A 6 -4.12 1.19 -18.84
CA GLU A 6 -4.64 2.10 -17.81
C GLU A 6 -4.49 1.48 -16.43
N LEU A 7 -4.94 0.23 -16.26
CA LEU A 7 -4.77 -0.54 -15.02
C LEU A 7 -3.29 -0.65 -14.65
N LYS A 8 -2.40 -0.94 -15.60
CA LYS A 8 -0.95 -1.02 -15.35
C LYS A 8 -0.36 0.32 -14.89
N ASN A 9 -0.78 1.44 -15.47
CA ASN A 9 -0.32 2.75 -15.05
C ASN A 9 -0.84 3.10 -13.65
N PHE A 10 -2.10 2.76 -13.35
CA PHE A 10 -2.66 2.95 -12.03
C PHE A 10 -1.97 2.07 -10.97
N SER A 11 -1.68 0.80 -11.27
CA SER A 11 -0.92 -0.07 -10.37
C SER A 11 0.48 0.46 -10.08
N LYS A 12 1.16 1.07 -11.06
CA LYS A 12 2.45 1.75 -10.82
C LYS A 12 2.29 2.92 -9.86
N TYR A 13 1.27 3.74 -10.06
CA TYR A 13 0.99 4.85 -9.17
C TYR A 13 0.71 4.39 -7.73
N LEU A 14 -0.08 3.34 -7.54
CA LEU A 14 -0.30 2.72 -6.22
C LEU A 14 1.00 2.20 -5.59
N ALA A 15 1.88 1.59 -6.39
CA ALA A 15 3.19 1.11 -5.93
C ALA A 15 4.10 2.28 -5.49
N ASP A 16 4.08 3.39 -6.23
CA ASP A 16 4.85 4.59 -5.88
C ASP A 16 4.34 5.23 -4.57
N GLU A 17 3.02 5.36 -4.39
CA GLU A 17 2.43 5.94 -3.18
C GLU A 17 2.66 5.06 -1.95
N SER A 18 2.46 3.74 -2.06
CA SER A 18 2.78 2.80 -0.98
C SER A 18 4.28 2.81 -0.63
N GLY A 19 5.16 2.87 -1.63
CA GLY A 19 6.61 2.98 -1.44
C GLY A 19 7.01 4.21 -0.62
N LYS A 20 6.39 5.38 -0.86
CA LYS A 20 6.63 6.60 -0.07
C LYS A 20 6.28 6.43 1.40
N ILE A 21 5.24 5.65 1.72
CA ILE A 21 4.85 5.36 3.11
C ILE A 21 5.85 4.40 3.74
N ILE A 22 6.12 3.27 3.07
CA ILE A 22 7.02 2.23 3.57
C ILE A 22 8.42 2.81 3.85
N LEU A 23 8.94 3.66 2.96
CA LEU A 23 10.27 4.28 3.11
C LEU A 23 10.40 5.16 4.35
N ARG A 24 9.31 5.75 4.87
CA ARG A 24 9.34 6.53 6.13
C ARG A 24 9.67 5.66 7.33
N TYR A 25 9.35 4.38 7.26
CA TYR A 25 9.58 3.40 8.31
C TYR A 25 10.87 2.59 8.09
N PHE A 26 11.51 2.72 6.93
CA PHE A 26 12.72 1.99 6.61
C PHE A 26 13.86 2.34 7.58
N ARG A 27 14.52 1.30 8.13
CA ARG A 27 15.60 1.41 9.15
C ARG A 27 15.20 2.17 10.42
N SER A 28 13.90 2.31 10.68
CA SER A 28 13.37 2.82 11.95
C SER A 28 13.01 1.67 12.88
N LYS A 29 12.87 1.93 14.18
CA LYS A 29 12.26 0.97 15.10
C LYS A 29 10.76 0.96 14.82
N VAL A 30 10.27 -0.12 14.20
CA VAL A 30 8.83 -0.35 13.98
C VAL A 30 8.31 -1.39 14.96
N ASN A 31 7.10 -1.16 15.47
CA ASN A 31 6.38 -2.18 16.22
C ASN A 31 5.80 -3.19 15.22
N ILE A 32 6.04 -4.47 15.49
CA ILE A 32 5.43 -5.58 14.78
C ILE A 32 4.20 -5.99 15.58
N GLU A 33 3.05 -5.98 14.94
CA GLU A 33 1.82 -6.55 15.47
C GLU A 33 1.59 -7.91 14.84
N THR A 34 0.92 -8.81 15.55
CA THR A 34 0.55 -10.13 15.04
C THR A 34 -0.93 -10.14 14.73
N LYS A 35 -1.30 -10.54 13.50
CA LYS A 35 -2.70 -10.70 13.08
C LYS A 35 -3.32 -11.95 13.73
N ASN A 36 -4.65 -12.08 13.60
CA ASN A 36 -5.39 -13.25 14.10
C ASN A 36 -4.95 -14.58 13.46
N ASP A 37 -4.38 -14.53 12.26
CA ASP A 37 -3.82 -15.68 11.54
C ASP A 37 -2.33 -15.91 11.85
N GLU A 38 -1.83 -15.30 12.93
CA GLU A 38 -0.44 -15.35 13.39
C GLU A 38 0.59 -14.72 12.44
N SER A 39 0.15 -14.12 11.33
CA SER A 39 1.06 -13.42 10.42
C SER A 39 1.53 -12.08 11.01
N PRO A 40 2.83 -11.73 10.87
CA PRO A 40 3.33 -10.45 11.33
C PRO A 40 2.85 -9.34 10.39
N VAL A 41 2.50 -8.19 10.97
CA VAL A 41 2.16 -6.97 10.25
C VAL A 41 2.82 -5.77 10.94
N THR A 42 3.33 -4.83 10.17
CA THR A 42 3.87 -3.59 10.70
C THR A 42 2.92 -2.43 10.45
N ILE A 43 3.16 -1.31 11.16
CA ILE A 43 2.47 -0.06 10.88
C ILE A 43 2.70 0.45 9.44
N ALA A 44 3.85 0.10 8.83
CA ALA A 44 4.14 0.46 7.46
C ALA A 44 3.20 -0.26 6.48
N ASP A 45 2.93 -1.55 6.71
CA ASP A 45 2.04 -2.37 5.89
C ASP A 45 0.59 -1.85 5.97
N LYS A 46 0.12 -1.55 7.18
CA LYS A 46 -1.24 -1.04 7.41
C LYS A 46 -1.47 0.29 6.70
N HIS A 47 -0.59 1.27 6.89
CA HIS A 47 -0.73 2.57 6.25
C HIS A 47 -0.57 2.51 4.73
N ALA A 48 0.27 1.61 4.21
CA ALA A 48 0.39 1.38 2.78
C ALA A 48 -0.92 0.83 2.19
N GLU A 49 -1.54 -0.16 2.85
CA GLU A 49 -2.84 -0.71 2.44
C GLU A 49 -3.95 0.36 2.47
N GLU A 50 -4.06 1.11 3.57
CA GLU A 50 -5.08 2.16 3.73
C GLU A 50 -5.04 3.18 2.60
N VAL A 51 -3.84 3.70 2.28
CA VAL A 51 -3.66 4.65 1.17
C VAL A 51 -4.04 4.03 -0.16
N MET A 52 -3.58 2.80 -0.45
CA MET A 52 -3.93 2.13 -1.70
C MET A 52 -5.43 1.91 -1.83
N ARG A 53 -6.12 1.47 -0.76
CA ARG A 53 -7.59 1.28 -0.77
C ARG A 53 -8.31 2.59 -1.02
N SER A 54 -7.94 3.67 -0.33
CA SER A 54 -8.55 4.99 -0.55
C SER A 54 -8.34 5.49 -1.99
N LEU A 55 -7.18 5.24 -2.60
CA LEU A 55 -6.93 5.61 -4.00
C LEU A 55 -7.75 4.77 -4.97
N ILE A 56 -7.87 3.45 -4.72
CA ILE A 56 -8.69 2.55 -5.53
C ILE A 56 -10.16 2.96 -5.45
N GLU A 57 -10.72 3.18 -4.26
CA GLU A 57 -12.12 3.61 -4.07
C GLU A 57 -12.41 4.96 -4.74
N LYS A 58 -11.41 5.84 -4.83
CA LYS A 58 -11.54 7.13 -5.52
C LYS A 58 -11.59 6.99 -7.05
N GLU A 59 -10.75 6.11 -7.61
CA GLU A 59 -10.65 5.89 -9.05
C GLU A 59 -11.75 4.95 -9.57
N PHE A 60 -12.17 3.99 -8.74
CA PHE A 60 -13.16 2.96 -9.02
C PHE A 60 -14.20 2.85 -7.88
N PRO A 61 -15.16 3.80 -7.81
CA PRO A 61 -16.18 3.85 -6.76
C PRO A 61 -17.23 2.74 -6.85
#